data_AF-A0A7S4N4K9-F1
#
_entry.id   AF-A0A7S4N4K9-F1
#
_cell.length_a   1.000
_cell.length_b   1.000
_cell.length_c   1.000
_cell.angle_alpha   90.00
_cell.angle_beta   90.00
_cell.angle_gamma   90.00
#
_symmetry.space_group_name_H-M   'P 1'
#
loop_
_entity.id
_entity.type
_entity.pdbx_description
1 polymer ?
#
loop_
_entity_poly.entity_id
_entity_poly.type
_entity_poly.pdbx_seq_one_letter_code
_entity_poly.pdbx_strand_id
1 'polypeptide(L)'
;RAYLISSYAHYDSIALEAIAERFELTKEEVHAIVSKMMLSSSEIHACWDQPTATVVVQRTEPSKLQFLALQLADKVASFVETNEFVLDSRTGSYGYKFNEYSERRDGGQRERRPWVERGER
;
A
#
# COMPACT_ATOMS: atom_id res chain seq x y z
N ARG A 1 -19.27 -1.04 28.89
CA ARG A 1 -18.79 -1.64 27.61
C ARG A 1 -19.89 -1.67 26.55
N ALA A 2 -20.91 -2.55 26.64
CA ALA A 2 -21.95 -2.69 25.62
C ALA A 2 -22.66 -1.38 25.23
N TYR A 3 -22.97 -0.53 26.22
CA TYR A 3 -23.54 0.80 25.97
C TYR A 3 -22.69 1.63 25.01
N LEU A 4 -21.39 1.72 25.25
CA LEU A 4 -20.49 2.49 24.38
C LEU A 4 -20.45 1.88 22.98
N ILE A 5 -20.39 0.55 22.84
CA ILE A 5 -20.35 -0.12 21.51
C ILE A 5 -21.58 0.20 20.67
N SER A 6 -22.78 0.17 21.26
CA SER A 6 -24.02 0.40 20.49
C SER A 6 -24.28 1.88 20.20
N SER A 7 -23.81 2.78 21.06
CA SER A 7 -24.23 4.18 21.03
C SER A 7 -23.11 5.17 20.71
N TYR A 8 -21.83 4.81 20.75
CA TYR A 8 -20.73 5.77 20.56
C TYR A 8 -20.78 6.50 19.21
N ALA A 9 -21.23 5.85 18.14
CA ALA A 9 -21.33 6.46 16.81
C ALA A 9 -22.29 7.67 16.75
N HIS A 10 -23.26 7.72 17.67
CA HIS A 10 -24.24 8.81 17.77
C HIS A 10 -23.71 10.04 18.51
N TYR A 11 -22.58 9.91 19.20
CA TYR A 11 -21.97 10.98 19.98
C TYR A 11 -20.69 11.47 19.29
N ASP A 12 -20.46 12.79 19.32
CA ASP A 12 -19.21 13.39 18.84
C ASP A 12 -18.17 13.45 19.97
N SER A 13 -18.63 13.70 21.21
CA SER A 13 -17.80 13.64 22.41
C SER A 13 -18.61 13.15 23.61
N ILE A 14 -17.95 12.50 24.56
CA ILE A 14 -18.56 11.95 25.77
C ILE A 14 -17.67 12.28 26.96
N ALA A 15 -18.22 12.98 27.97
CA ALA A 15 -17.49 13.28 29.20
C ALA A 15 -17.33 12.03 30.08
N LEU A 16 -16.14 11.86 30.67
CA LEU A 16 -15.89 10.73 31.57
C LEU A 16 -16.79 10.78 32.81
N GLU A 17 -17.06 11.98 33.31
CA GLU A 17 -17.94 12.22 34.46
C GLU A 17 -19.36 11.70 34.21
N ALA A 18 -19.92 11.97 33.02
CA ALA A 18 -21.25 11.49 32.67
C ALA A 18 -21.33 9.96 32.60
N ILE A 19 -20.24 9.29 32.18
CA ILE A 19 -20.16 7.82 32.18
C ILE A 19 -20.01 7.31 33.62
N ALA A 20 -19.15 7.94 34.43
CA ALA A 20 -18.93 7.58 35.82
C ALA A 20 -20.22 7.69 36.65
N GLU A 21 -20.97 8.78 36.48
CA GLU A 21 -22.25 8.99 37.16
C GLU A 21 -23.32 7.99 36.68
N ARG A 22 -23.43 7.76 35.37
CA ARG A 22 -24.44 6.87 34.80
C ARG A 22 -24.27 5.40 35.18
N PHE A 23 -23.03 4.98 35.44
CA PHE A 23 -22.71 3.60 35.79
C PHE A 23 -22.26 3.43 37.25
N GLU A 24 -22.27 4.50 38.05
CA GLU A 24 -21.84 4.52 39.45
C GLU A 24 -20.42 3.95 39.66
N LEU A 25 -19.51 4.28 38.74
CA LEU A 25 -18.13 3.81 38.73
C LEU A 25 -17.15 4.94 39.08
N THR A 26 -15.96 4.57 39.57
CA THR A 26 -14.89 5.55 39.77
C THR A 26 -14.33 6.03 38.42
N LYS A 27 -13.85 7.27 38.38
CA LYS A 27 -13.23 7.84 37.17
C LYS A 27 -12.05 6.99 36.67
N GLU A 28 -11.30 6.39 37.59
CA GLU A 28 -10.14 5.53 37.31
C GLU A 28 -10.55 4.23 36.60
N GLU A 29 -11.60 3.57 37.08
CA GLU A 29 -12.14 2.35 36.46
C GLU A 29 -12.71 2.64 35.07
N VAL A 30 -13.47 3.72 34.91
CA VAL A 30 -14.00 4.12 33.60
C VAL A 30 -12.85 4.44 32.64
N HIS A 31 -11.84 5.18 33.10
CA HIS A 31 -10.66 5.48 32.29
C HIS A 31 -9.94 4.20 31.83
N ALA A 32 -9.72 3.23 32.72
CA ALA A 32 -9.09 1.96 32.40
C ALA A 32 -9.92 1.13 31.40
N ILE A 33 -11.24 1.05 31.61
CA ILE A 33 -12.15 0.30 30.73
C ILE A 33 -12.18 0.91 29.33
N VAL A 34 -12.37 2.24 29.24
CA VAL A 34 -12.43 2.96 27.98
C VAL A 34 -11.09 2.88 27.24
N SER A 35 -9.98 3.07 27.94
CA SER A 35 -8.63 2.96 27.34
C SER A 35 -8.38 1.54 26.80
N LYS A 36 -8.84 0.51 27.51
CA LYS A 36 -8.76 -0.88 27.02
C LYS A 36 -9.64 -1.12 25.78
N MET A 37 -10.82 -0.49 25.72
CA MET A 37 -11.70 -0.57 24.53
C MET A 37 -11.11 0.14 23.31
N MET A 38 -10.40 1.26 23.51
CA MET A 38 -9.72 2.00 22.44
C MET A 38 -8.47 1.28 21.92
N LEU A 39 -7.62 0.79 22.82
CA LEU A 39 -6.28 0.28 22.45
C LEU A 39 -6.25 -1.21 22.11
N SER A 40 -6.91 -2.05 22.90
CA SER A 40 -6.70 -3.51 22.83
C SER A 40 -7.70 -4.21 21.92
N SER A 41 -8.92 -3.72 21.88
CA SER A 41 -10.02 -4.37 21.16
C SER A 41 -10.43 -3.61 19.89
N SER A 42 -9.91 -2.39 19.67
CA SER A 42 -10.28 -1.47 18.58
C SER A 42 -11.80 -1.39 18.36
N GLU A 43 -12.59 -1.52 19.43
CA GLU A 43 -14.06 -1.57 19.36
C GLU A 43 -14.66 -0.18 19.10
N ILE A 44 -13.90 0.88 19.40
CA ILE A 44 -14.31 2.27 19.33
C ILE A 44 -13.18 3.07 18.70
N HIS A 45 -13.48 3.77 17.61
CA HIS A 45 -12.58 4.75 17.02
C HIS A 45 -12.73 6.09 17.75
N ALA A 46 -11.93 6.30 18.79
CA ALA A 46 -11.98 7.50 19.60
C ALA A 46 -10.61 7.86 20.19
N CYS A 47 -10.49 9.12 20.57
CA CYS A 47 -9.30 9.75 21.13
C CYS A 47 -9.63 10.33 22.51
N TRP A 48 -8.62 10.40 23.37
CA TRP A 48 -8.70 11.05 24.67
C TRP A 48 -8.37 12.54 24.59
N ASP A 49 -9.24 13.38 25.13
CA ASP A 49 -8.96 14.78 25.41
C ASP A 49 -8.63 14.96 26.90
N GLN A 50 -7.32 14.92 27.21
CA GLN A 50 -6.78 14.97 28.57
C GLN A 50 -7.18 16.21 29.40
N PRO A 51 -7.17 17.46 28.87
CA PRO A 51 -7.52 18.64 29.67
C PRO A 51 -8.99 18.69 30.09
N THR A 52 -9.91 18.16 29.27
CA THR A 52 -11.35 18.19 29.57
C THR A 52 -11.86 16.88 30.16
N ALA A 53 -11.01 15.84 30.22
CA ALA A 53 -11.39 14.47 30.58
C ALA A 53 -12.59 13.96 29.73
N THR A 54 -12.55 14.22 28.43
CA THR A 54 -13.58 13.78 27.49
C THR A 54 -13.00 12.80 26.46
N VAL A 55 -13.88 11.93 25.97
CA VAL A 55 -13.60 10.99 24.89
C VAL A 55 -14.19 11.59 23.61
N VAL A 56 -13.34 11.90 22.64
CA VAL A 56 -13.74 12.45 21.35
C VAL A 56 -13.80 11.32 20.32
N VAL A 57 -14.97 11.10 19.72
CA VAL A 57 -15.18 10.05 18.73
C VAL A 57 -14.57 10.49 17.40
N GLN A 58 -13.68 9.67 16.85
CA GLN A 58 -13.03 9.91 15.57
C GLN A 58 -13.78 9.18 14.47
N ARG A 59 -14.56 9.92 13.68
CA ARG A 59 -15.19 9.42 12.45
C ARG A 59 -14.19 9.44 11.31
N THR A 60 -13.23 8.54 11.30
CA THR A 60 -12.27 8.38 10.20
C THR A 60 -12.79 7.42 9.13
N GLU A 61 -14.03 7.62 8.66
CA GLU A 61 -14.44 7.05 7.39
C GLU A 61 -14.05 8.05 6.29
N PRO A 62 -13.18 7.66 5.32
CA PRO A 62 -12.91 8.53 4.20
C PRO A 62 -14.23 8.86 3.51
N SER A 63 -14.46 10.14 3.23
CA SER A 63 -15.61 10.56 2.44
C SER A 63 -15.66 9.74 1.15
N LYS A 64 -16.86 9.47 0.62
CA LYS A 64 -17.02 8.70 -0.63
C LYS A 64 -16.10 9.20 -1.75
N LEU A 65 -15.88 10.52 -1.84
CA LEU A 65 -14.93 11.12 -2.77
C LEU A 65 -13.46 10.77 -2.46
N GLN A 66 -13.05 10.84 -1.19
CA GLN A 66 -11.70 10.46 -0.76
C GLN A 66 -11.43 8.98 -1.02
N PHE A 67 -12.41 8.12 -0.76
CA PHE A 67 -12.32 6.69 -1.05
C PHE A 67 -12.17 6.42 -2.54
N LEU A 68 -13.02 7.03 -3.38
CA LEU A 68 -12.92 6.90 -4.84
C LEU A 68 -11.59 7.46 -5.38
N ALA A 69 -11.09 8.56 -4.82
CA ALA A 69 -9.79 9.13 -5.18
C ALA A 69 -8.64 8.18 -4.84
N LEU A 70 -8.69 7.51 -3.67
CA LEU A 70 -7.72 6.49 -3.28
C LEU A 70 -7.74 5.32 -4.28
N GLN A 71 -8.93 4.82 -4.62
CA GLN A 71 -9.08 3.75 -5.61
C GLN A 71 -8.55 4.16 -6.99
N LEU A 72 -8.80 5.39 -7.41
CA LEU A 72 -8.26 5.93 -8.66
C LEU A 72 -6.74 6.02 -8.63
N ALA A 73 -6.15 6.45 -7.50
CA ALA A 73 -4.70 6.50 -7.33
C ALA A 73 -4.06 5.11 -7.50
N ASP A 74 -4.63 4.07 -6.87
CA ASP A 74 -4.17 2.69 -7.03
C ASP A 74 -4.25 2.22 -8.50
N LYS A 75 -5.34 2.58 -9.20
CA LYS A 75 -5.51 2.25 -10.63
C LYS A 75 -4.50 2.97 -11.51
N VAL A 76 -4.25 4.27 -11.26
CA VAL A 76 -3.26 5.04 -12.01
C VAL A 76 -1.85 4.47 -11.80
N ALA A 77 -1.49 4.08 -10.56
CA ALA A 77 -0.23 3.41 -10.30
C ALA A 77 -0.08 2.12 -11.13
N SER A 78 -1.11 1.25 -11.14
CA SER A 78 -1.10 0.03 -11.95
C SER A 78 -1.00 0.30 -13.46
N PHE A 79 -1.58 1.41 -13.95
CA PHE A 79 -1.46 1.80 -15.35
C PHE A 79 -0.07 2.31 -15.70
N VAL A 80 0.62 3.01 -14.79
CA VAL A 80 2.01 3.42 -15.01
C VAL A 80 2.90 2.18 -15.14
N GLU A 81 2.78 1.22 -14.23
CA GLU A 81 3.53 -0.05 -14.30
C GLU A 81 3.27 -0.80 -15.62
N THR A 82 2.00 -0.86 -16.05
CA THR A 82 1.63 -1.51 -17.31
C THR A 82 2.18 -0.76 -18.52
N ASN A 83 2.17 0.58 -18.48
CA ASN A 83 2.72 1.41 -19.55
C ASN A 83 4.24 1.24 -19.66
N GLU A 84 4.95 1.19 -18.54
CA GLU A 84 6.39 0.92 -18.51
C GLU A 84 6.71 -0.46 -19.08
N PHE A 85 5.95 -1.49 -18.71
CA PHE A 85 6.08 -2.83 -19.28
C PHE A 85 5.87 -2.85 -20.81
N VAL A 86 4.81 -2.20 -21.29
CA VAL A 86 4.52 -2.11 -22.73
C VAL A 86 5.59 -1.30 -23.46
N LEU A 87 6.06 -0.20 -22.87
CA LEU A 87 7.16 0.60 -23.42
C LEU A 87 8.43 -0.22 -23.50
N ASP A 88 8.80 -1.00 -22.49
CA ASP A 88 9.99 -1.86 -22.53
C ASP A 88 9.86 -2.93 -23.64
N SER A 89 8.68 -3.54 -23.76
CA SER A 89 8.40 -4.52 -24.82
C SER A 89 8.48 -3.93 -26.24
N ARG A 90 8.13 -2.64 -26.42
CA ARG A 90 8.17 -1.94 -27.71
C ARG A 90 9.52 -1.31 -28.02
N THR A 91 10.21 -0.81 -27.00
CA THR A 91 11.49 -0.09 -27.14
C THR A 91 12.67 -1.06 -27.23
N GLY A 92 12.44 -2.36 -27.05
CA GLY A 92 13.39 -3.39 -27.44
C GLY A 92 14.69 -3.30 -26.66
N SER A 93 14.63 -3.38 -25.33
CA SER A 93 15.83 -3.56 -24.49
C SER A 93 16.60 -4.87 -24.79
N TYR A 94 16.11 -5.70 -25.74
CA TYR A 94 16.84 -6.79 -26.38
C TYR A 94 17.61 -6.42 -27.67
N GLY A 95 17.50 -5.18 -28.16
CA GLY A 95 18.15 -4.73 -29.39
C GLY A 95 19.65 -4.40 -29.24
N TYR A 96 20.10 -4.00 -28.05
CA TYR A 96 21.50 -3.60 -27.83
C TYR A 96 22.42 -4.71 -27.32
N LYS A 97 21.88 -5.82 -26.80
CA LYS A 97 22.70 -6.94 -26.29
C LYS A 97 22.79 -8.15 -27.20
N PHE A 98 21.93 -8.29 -28.21
CA PHE A 98 22.00 -9.42 -29.14
C PHE A 98 23.08 -9.24 -30.23
N ASN A 99 23.35 -8.00 -30.66
CA ASN A 99 24.36 -7.75 -31.68
C ASN A 99 25.79 -8.08 -31.19
N GLU A 100 26.10 -7.80 -29.92
CA GLU A 100 27.44 -8.04 -29.38
C GLU A 100 27.80 -9.54 -29.23
N TYR A 101 26.79 -10.43 -29.14
CA TYR A 101 27.02 -11.89 -29.13
C TYR A 101 27.03 -12.51 -30.54
N SER A 102 26.44 -11.85 -31.54
CA SER A 102 26.44 -12.30 -32.94
C SER A 102 27.75 -11.89 -33.66
N GLU A 103 28.28 -10.70 -33.39
CA GLU A 103 29.48 -10.17 -34.05
C GLU A 103 30.80 -10.78 -33.55
N ARG A 104 30.81 -11.48 -32.41
CA ARG A 104 32.00 -12.19 -31.91
C ARG A 104 32.18 -13.61 -32.44
N ARG A 105 31.22 -14.15 -33.21
CA ARG A 105 31.27 -15.55 -33.69
C ARG A 105 31.69 -15.71 -35.17
N ASP A 106 31.71 -14.64 -35.96
CA ASP A 106 32.02 -14.66 -37.40
C ASP A 106 33.44 -14.15 -37.75
N GLY A 107 34.32 -14.05 -36.76
CA GLY A 107 35.63 -13.39 -36.90
C GLY A 107 36.86 -14.29 -36.99
N GLY A 108 36.72 -15.58 -37.33
CA GLY A 108 37.89 -16.47 -37.24
C GLY A 108 37.77 -17.81 -37.95
N GLN A 109 37.79 -17.80 -39.29
CA GLN A 109 38.25 -18.95 -40.09
C GLN A 109 38.48 -18.55 -41.56
N ARG A 110 39.45 -17.64 -41.77
CA ARG A 110 40.09 -17.46 -43.08
C ARG A 110 41.57 -17.81 -42.95
N GLU A 111 41.89 -19.10 -42.97
CA GLU A 111 43.16 -19.55 -43.56
C GLU A 111 43.20 -21.06 -43.73
N ARG A 112 43.75 -21.48 -44.88
CA ARG A 112 44.07 -22.83 -45.36
C ARG A 112 43.04 -23.49 -46.28
N ARG A 113 43.12 -23.11 -47.56
CA ARG A 113 42.85 -24.04 -48.68
C ARG A 113 44.19 -24.42 -49.32
N PRO A 114 44.54 -25.70 -49.48
CA PRO A 114 45.63 -26.11 -50.36
C PRO A 114 45.21 -26.01 -51.82
N TRP A 115 46.10 -25.45 -52.62
CA TRP A 115 46.07 -25.41 -54.08
C TRP A 115 46.01 -26.85 -54.64
N VAL A 116 45.01 -27.16 -55.46
CA VAL A 116 45.01 -28.38 -56.30
C VAL A 116 45.06 -27.95 -57.75
N GLU A 117 46.24 -28.13 -58.30
CA GLU A 117 46.63 -27.90 -59.69
C GLU A 117 45.85 -28.85 -60.60
N ARG A 118 45.09 -28.28 -61.55
CA ARG A 118 44.41 -29.04 -62.62
C ARG A 118 45.26 -28.90 -63.89
N GLY A 119 46.26 -29.78 -64.06
CA GLY A 119 46.86 -30.08 -65.37
C GLY A 119 45.91 -30.99 -66.14
N GLU A 120 45.36 -30.55 -67.26
CA GLU A 120 45.90 -30.61 -68.63
C GLU A 120 45.73 -32.00 -69.28
N ARG A 121 44.81 -32.00 -70.28
CA ARG A 121 44.69 -32.86 -71.47
C ARG A 121 44.20 -34.30 -71.31
#